data_AF-A0A954IJE2-F1
#
_entry.id   AF-A0A954IJE2-F1
#
_cell.length_a   1.000
_cell.length_b   1.000
_cell.length_c   1.000
_cell.angle_alpha   90.00
_cell.angle_beta   90.00
_cell.angle_gamma   90.00
#
_symmetry.space_group_name_H-M   'P 1'
#
loop_
_entity.id
_entity.type
_entity.pdbx_description
1 polymer ?
#
loop_
_entity_poly.entity_id
_entity_poly.type
_entity_poly.pdbx_seq_one_letter_code
_entity_poly.pdbx_strand_id
1 'polypeptide(L)'
;DFNYAGYRRDTDEIVSCQMYLPMPNHGSTTADFFNPLTRHIEETILTGKAPYPIERTLLTSGVVIAGVNSLHAGQTRQQTPHLNVAYTAPRESTFWRE
;
A
#
# COMPACT_ATOMS: atom_id res chain seq x y z
N ASP A 1 -3.13 -4.15 -14.64
CA ASP A 1 -3.90 -2.96 -14.27
C ASP A 1 -4.60 -3.18 -12.94
N PHE A 2 -4.83 -2.10 -12.20
CA PHE A 2 -5.51 -2.12 -10.90
C PHE A 2 -6.62 -1.08 -10.90
N ASN A 3 -7.77 -1.42 -10.33
CA ASN A 3 -8.86 -0.47 -10.13
C ASN A 3 -8.96 -0.11 -8.65
N TYR A 4 -9.07 1.18 -8.37
CA TYR A 4 -9.43 1.70 -7.07
C TYR A 4 -10.82 2.31 -7.15
N ALA A 5 -11.63 2.08 -6.11
CA ALA A 5 -12.84 2.84 -5.85
C ALA A 5 -12.89 3.14 -4.34
N GLY A 6 -13.16 4.39 -3.99
CA GLY A 6 -13.26 4.81 -2.60
C GLY A 6 -14.33 5.87 -2.41
N TYR A 7 -15.08 5.77 -1.31
CA TYR A 7 -16.06 6.76 -0.93
C TYR A 7 -15.41 7.87 -0.10
N ARG A 8 -15.64 9.12 -0.52
CA ARG A 8 -15.16 10.33 0.15
C ARG A 8 -16.26 10.93 1.00
N ARG A 9 -16.19 10.72 2.31
CA ARG A 9 -17.19 11.24 3.27
C ARG A 9 -17.26 12.77 3.27
N ASP A 10 -16.15 13.45 2.99
CA ASP A 10 -16.07 14.91 2.97
C ASP A 10 -16.82 15.54 1.79
N THR A 11 -17.00 14.80 0.69
CA THR A 11 -17.72 15.29 -0.51
C THR A 11 -18.96 14.48 -0.88
N ASP A 12 -19.24 13.38 -0.19
CA ASP A 12 -20.31 12.41 -0.49
C ASP A 12 -20.19 11.77 -1.89
N GLU A 13 -18.97 11.66 -2.42
CA GLU A 13 -18.70 11.13 -3.75
C GLU A 13 -17.96 9.79 -3.72
N ILE A 14 -18.20 8.97 -4.74
CA ILE A 14 -17.35 7.82 -5.05
C ILE A 14 -16.31 8.26 -6.08
N VAL A 15 -15.04 8.18 -5.71
CA VAL A 15 -13.92 8.35 -6.66
C VAL A 15 -13.47 6.98 -7.14
N SER A 16 -13.22 6.84 -8.44
CA SER A 16 -12.63 5.65 -9.02
C SER A 16 -11.47 6.00 -9.95
N CYS A 17 -10.49 5.10 -10.02
CA CYS A 17 -9.32 5.26 -10.87
C CYS A 17 -8.86 3.89 -11.38
N GLN A 18 -8.69 3.77 -12.70
CA GLN A 18 -7.97 2.66 -13.31
C GLN A 18 -6.50 3.05 -13.42
N MET A 19 -5.65 2.33 -12.69
CA MET A 19 -4.21 2.42 -12.78
C MET A 19 -3.73 1.45 -13.86
N TYR A 20 -3.28 2.00 -14.98
CA TYR A 20 -2.61 1.24 -16.03
C TYR A 20 -1.21 0.88 -15.58
N LEU A 21 -0.84 -0.39 -15.75
CA LEU A 21 0.54 -0.79 -15.59
C LEU A 21 1.37 -0.21 -16.74
N PRO A 22 2.59 0.30 -16.47
CA PRO A 22 3.50 0.70 -17.53
C PRO A 22 3.97 -0.57 -18.26
N MET A 23 3.18 -0.99 -19.24
CA MET A 23 3.56 -2.04 -20.16
C MET A 23 4.46 -1.42 -21.23
N PRO A 24 5.62 -2.04 -21.54
CA PRO A 24 6.48 -1.56 -22.61
C PRO A 24 5.73 -1.63 -23.94
N ASN A 25 5.92 -0.63 -24.79
CA ASN A 25 5.22 -0.52 -26.07
C ASN A 25 5.50 -1.71 -27.01
N HIS A 26 6.64 -2.40 -26.87
CA HIS A 26 7.00 -3.59 -27.63
C HIS A 26 7.90 -4.51 -26.79
N GLY A 27 7.57 -5.81 -26.74
CA GLY A 27 8.48 -6.88 -26.30
C GLY A 27 8.73 -6.99 -24.80
N SER A 28 8.12 -7.99 -24.18
CA SER A 28 8.66 -8.84 -23.10
C SER A 28 9.40 -8.23 -21.90
N THR A 29 9.36 -6.93 -21.62
CA THR A 29 9.86 -6.40 -20.34
C THR A 29 8.68 -6.27 -19.37
N THR A 30 8.86 -6.77 -18.15
CA THR A 30 7.87 -6.63 -17.09
C THR A 30 7.83 -5.17 -16.63
N ALA A 31 6.69 -4.71 -16.11
CA ALA A 31 6.61 -3.41 -15.47
C ALA A 31 7.73 -3.26 -14.42
N ASP A 32 8.37 -2.09 -14.40
CA ASP A 32 9.54 -1.81 -13.55
C ASP A 32 9.11 -1.50 -12.11
N PHE A 33 8.89 -2.57 -11.34
CA PHE A 33 8.55 -2.47 -9.93
C PHE A 33 9.79 -2.47 -9.03
N PHE A 34 10.91 -3.04 -9.50
CA PHE A 34 12.05 -3.34 -8.65
C PHE A 34 13.09 -2.22 -8.59
N ASN A 35 13.25 -1.41 -9.64
CA ASN A 35 14.15 -0.26 -9.55
C ASN A 35 13.67 0.78 -8.53
N PRO A 36 12.39 1.22 -8.53
CA PRO A 36 11.89 2.16 -7.52
C PRO A 36 11.96 1.58 -6.10
N LEU A 37 11.64 0.29 -5.94
CA LEU A 37 11.75 -0.40 -4.66
C LEU A 37 13.20 -0.41 -4.15
N THR A 38 14.16 -0.79 -5.00
CA THR A 38 15.58 -0.84 -4.64
C THR A 38 16.10 0.54 -4.26
N ARG A 39 15.70 1.57 -5.02
CA ARG A 39 16.06 2.96 -4.74
C ARG A 39 15.59 3.41 -3.36
N HIS A 40 14.34 3.12 -2.99
CA HIS A 40 13.83 3.48 -1.67
C HIS A 40 14.46 2.67 -0.53
N ILE A 41 14.85 1.41 -0.77
CA ILE A 41 15.62 0.61 0.19
C ILE A 41 16.99 1.28 0.43
N GLU A 42 17.70 1.65 -0.64
CA GLU A 42 18.98 2.35 -0.55
C GLU A 42 18.85 3.67 0.22
N GLU A 43 17.87 4.50 -0.11
CA GLU A 43 17.60 5.76 0.61
C GLU A 43 17.35 5.53 2.11
N THR A 44 16.59 4.48 2.45
CA THR A 44 16.32 4.12 3.85
C THR A 44 17.61 3.74 4.57
N ILE A 45 18.48 2.94 3.94
CA ILE A 45 19.76 2.54 4.51
C ILE A 45 20.68 3.75 4.71
N LEU A 46 20.78 4.62 3.70
CA LEU A 46 21.66 5.80 3.75
C LEU A 46 21.21 6.85 4.76
N THR A 47 19.90 7.04 4.92
CA THR A 47 19.34 8.13 5.74
C THR A 47 18.82 7.68 7.10
N GLY A 48 18.58 6.38 7.28
CA GLY A 48 17.88 5.82 8.45
C GLY A 48 16.40 6.22 8.53
N LYS A 49 15.81 6.79 7.48
CA LYS A 49 14.42 7.27 7.45
C LYS A 49 13.58 6.43 6.50
N ALA A 50 12.43 5.95 6.98
CA ALA A 50 11.48 5.22 6.15
C ALA A 50 10.83 6.15 5.10
N PRO A 51 10.57 5.66 3.87
CA PRO A 51 10.01 6.47 2.78
C PRO A 51 8.50 6.72 2.94
N TYR A 52 7.84 6.00 3.86
CA TYR A 52 6.43 6.17 4.20
C TYR A 52 6.21 5.82 5.69
N PRO A 53 5.07 6.22 6.30
CA PRO A 53 4.74 5.86 7.68
C PRO A 53 4.65 4.35 7.86
N ILE A 54 5.58 3.76 8.61
CA ILE A 54 5.72 2.30 8.74
C ILE A 54 4.52 1.65 9.41
N GLU A 55 3.76 2.42 10.19
CA GLU A 55 2.48 2.05 10.78
C GLU A 55 1.47 1.56 9.72
N ARG A 56 1.55 2.09 8.50
CA ARG A 56 0.74 1.62 7.37
C ARG A 56 0.99 0.14 7.08
N THR A 57 2.24 -0.31 7.13
CA THR A 57 2.60 -1.72 6.91
C THR A 57 2.05 -2.60 8.01
N LEU A 58 2.14 -2.16 9.28
CA LEU A 58 1.53 -2.86 10.41
C LEU A 58 0.01 -3.02 10.21
N LEU A 59 -0.69 -1.96 9.79
CA LEU A 59 -2.13 -2.01 9.53
C LEU A 59 -2.49 -3.00 8.43
N THR A 60 -1.84 -2.91 7.26
CA THR A 60 -2.18 -3.78 6.12
C THR A 60 -1.87 -5.24 6.40
N SER A 61 -0.67 -5.53 6.92
CA SER A 61 -0.27 -6.91 7.22
C SER A 61 -1.07 -7.45 8.40
N GLY A 62 -1.32 -6.64 9.42
CA GLY A 62 -2.09 -7.00 10.60
C GLY A 62 -3.54 -7.39 10.28
N VAL A 63 -4.21 -6.64 9.39
CA VAL A 63 -5.57 -6.99 8.95
C VAL A 63 -5.58 -8.33 8.20
N VAL A 64 -4.60 -8.56 7.31
CA VAL A 64 -4.49 -9.84 6.58
C VAL A 64 -4.25 -11.00 7.55
N ILE A 65 -3.31 -10.84 8.50
CA ILE A 65 -3.01 -11.84 9.53
C ILE A 65 -4.25 -12.13 10.38
N ALA A 66 -4.95 -11.09 10.84
CA ALA A 66 -6.20 -11.25 11.60
C ALA A 66 -7.28 -11.98 10.80
N GLY A 67 -7.38 -11.72 9.49
CA GLY A 67 -8.28 -12.44 8.58
C GLY A 67 -7.93 -13.92 8.47
N VAL A 68 -6.65 -14.25 8.26
CA VAL A 68 -6.18 -15.66 8.22
C VAL A 68 -6.45 -16.37 9.54
N ASN A 69 -6.16 -15.73 10.67
CA ASN A 69 -6.43 -16.28 12.00
C ASN A 69 -7.94 -16.47 12.23
N SER A 70 -8.77 -15.52 11.79
CA SER A 70 -10.23 -15.64 11.85
C SER A 70 -10.71 -16.85 11.07
N LEU A 71 -10.26 -17.03 9.82
CA LEU A 71 -10.61 -18.19 8.99
C LEU A 71 -10.23 -19.51 9.67
N HIS A 72 -9.01 -19.59 10.20
CA HIS A 72 -8.54 -20.77 10.94
C HIS A 72 -9.40 -21.04 12.18
N ALA A 73 -9.83 -20.00 12.89
CA ALA A 73 -10.68 -20.08 14.07
C ALA A 73 -12.19 -20.13 13.77
N GLY A 74 -12.59 -20.62 12.59
CA GLY A 74 -14.00 -20.79 12.22
C GLY A 74 -14.74 -19.48 11.94
N GLN A 75 -14.06 -18.52 11.31
CA GLN A 75 -14.59 -17.20 10.93
C GLN A 75 -15.04 -16.34 12.11
N THR A 76 -14.35 -16.46 13.25
CA THR A 76 -14.68 -15.70 14.46
C THR A 76 -14.02 -14.32 14.47
N ARG A 77 -14.69 -13.34 15.10
CA ARG A 77 -14.16 -11.98 15.23
C ARG A 77 -12.86 -11.97 16.04
N GLN A 78 -11.80 -11.40 15.48
CA GLN A 78 -10.52 -11.21 16.16
C GLN A 78 -10.43 -9.80 16.77
N GLN A 79 -9.97 -9.70 18.02
CA GLN A 79 -9.61 -8.41 18.60
C GLN A 79 -8.23 -7.98 18.12
N THR A 80 -8.11 -6.75 17.65
CA THR A 80 -6.88 -6.21 17.09
C THR A 80 -6.43 -4.90 17.77
N PRO A 81 -6.26 -4.87 19.10
CA PRO A 81 -5.87 -3.64 19.81
C PRO A 81 -4.52 -3.09 19.34
N HIS A 82 -3.61 -3.96 18.88
CA HIS A 82 -2.32 -3.59 18.30
C HIS A 82 -2.44 -2.89 16.92
N LEU A 83 -3.62 -2.94 16.29
CA LEU A 83 -3.92 -2.21 15.04
C LEU A 83 -4.66 -0.89 15.28
N ASN A 84 -4.85 -0.48 16.53
CA ASN A 84 -5.40 0.83 16.86
C ASN A 84 -4.34 1.93 16.65
N VAL A 85 -3.94 2.13 15.40
CA VAL A 85 -2.87 3.04 15.00
C VAL A 85 -3.41 4.01 13.97
N ALA A 86 -3.16 5.30 14.18
CA ALA A 86 -3.44 6.35 13.22
C ALA A 86 -2.12 6.84 12.62
N TYR A 87 -2.10 7.10 11.31
CA TYR A 87 -0.94 7.67 10.63
C TYR A 87 -1.38 8.78 9.69
N THR A 88 -0.46 9.72 9.41
CA THR A 88 -0.66 10.76 8.41
C THR A 88 0.07 10.38 7.14
N ALA A 89 -0.65 10.21 6.03
CA ALA A 89 -0.03 9.96 4.74
C ALA A 89 0.83 11.17 4.30
N PRO A 90 1.98 10.94 3.63
CA PRO A 90 2.77 12.04 3.10
C PRO A 90 1.95 12.83 2.07
N ARG A 91 2.15 14.14 2.04
CA ARG A 91 1.50 15.02 1.05
C ARG A 91 2.09 14.84 -0.35
N GLU A 92 3.36 14.47 -0.40
CA GLU A 92 4.09 14.25 -1.63
C GLU A 92 3.76 12.88 -2.22
N SER A 93 3.67 12.82 -3.55
CA SER A 93 3.43 11.56 -4.25
C SER A 93 4.71 10.75 -4.31
N THR A 94 4.65 9.47 -3.94
CA THR A 94 5.73 8.50 -4.12
C THR A 94 5.69 7.83 -5.50
N PHE A 95 4.95 8.40 -6.46
CA PHE A 95 4.90 7.89 -7.83
C PHE A 95 6.27 8.09 -8.48
N TRP A 96 6.85 6.99 -8.97
CA TRP A 96 8.10 7.00 -9.71
C TRP A 96 7.93 7.69 -11.06
N ARG A 97 8.72 8.73 -11.34
CA ARG A 97 8.59 9.55 -12.55
C ARG A 97 9.73 9.35 -13.55
N GLU A 98 10.93 9.01 -13.08
CA GLU A 98 12.15 8.92 -13.89
C GLU A 98 13.06 7.81 -13.35
#